data_AF-A0AAJ1R8A1-F1
#
_entry.id   AF-A0AAJ1R8A1-F1
#
_cell.length_a   1.000
_cell.length_b   1.000
_cell.length_c   1.000
_cell.angle_alpha   90.00
_cell.angle_beta   90.00
_cell.angle_gamma   90.00
#
_symmetry.space_group_name_H-M   'P 1'
#
loop_
_entity.id
_entity.type
_entity.pdbx_description
1 polymer ?
#
loop_
_entity_poly.entity_id
_entity_poly.type
_entity_poly.pdbx_seq_one_letter_code
_entity_poly.pdbx_strand_id
1 'polypeptide(L)'
;MKKYSILLILLVVVALVAGYVIYTSQEESEIPKTETVKLTGDQEIDVLISKLKKSMEDYMREANPSYSQKEVDECISILSEYTISIYKSQSKKEGMELVKSTVLKLNALNEKCNLSLIETNEREQIAEIIILASHKMKYNSMDEDITEEWREW
;
A
#
# COMPACT_ATOMS: atom_id res chain seq x y z
N MET A 1 27.48 18.86 58.78
CA MET A 1 27.78 18.82 57.33
C MET A 1 27.26 17.54 56.68
N LYS A 2 25.93 17.41 56.46
CA LYS A 2 25.31 16.28 55.73
C LYS A 2 24.07 16.67 54.90
N LYS A 3 23.67 17.95 54.87
CA LYS A 3 22.43 18.40 54.21
C LYS A 3 22.58 18.62 52.69
N TYR A 4 23.77 18.96 52.21
CA TYR A 4 24.03 19.16 50.77
C TYR A 4 24.17 17.85 49.99
N SER A 5 24.45 16.72 50.65
CA SER A 5 24.67 15.43 49.97
C SER A 5 23.37 14.80 49.46
N ILE A 6 22.24 15.03 50.14
CA ILE A 6 20.94 14.47 49.73
C ILE A 6 20.34 15.29 48.58
N LEU A 7 20.51 16.62 48.62
CA LEU A 7 20.02 17.52 47.58
C LEU A 7 20.75 17.29 46.24
N LEU A 8 22.05 17.01 46.27
CA LEU A 8 22.84 16.71 45.08
C LEU A 8 22.42 15.38 44.43
N ILE A 9 22.15 14.35 45.23
CA ILE A 9 21.69 13.04 44.74
C ILE A 9 20.29 13.15 44.11
N LEU A 10 19.38 13.90 44.73
CA LEU A 10 18.04 14.14 44.19
C LEU A 10 18.09 14.88 42.84
N LEU A 11 18.97 15.89 42.68
CA LEU A 11 19.13 16.60 41.41
C LEU A 11 19.68 15.70 40.30
N VAL A 12 20.63 14.80 40.60
CA VAL A 12 21.20 13.86 39.62
C VAL A 12 20.16 12.83 39.18
N VAL A 13 19.34 12.31 40.10
CA VAL A 13 18.26 11.36 39.76
C VAL A 13 17.19 12.03 38.88
N VAL A 14 16.80 13.27 39.19
CA VAL A 14 15.83 14.02 38.36
C VAL A 14 16.40 14.28 36.96
N ALA A 15 17.70 14.62 36.84
CA ALA A 15 18.34 14.82 35.54
C ALA A 15 18.44 13.52 34.72
N LEU A 16 18.70 12.38 35.35
CA LEU A 16 18.73 11.07 34.69
C LEU A 16 17.34 10.61 34.24
N VAL A 17 16.31 10.82 35.07
CA VAL A 17 14.92 10.51 34.69
C VAL A 17 14.45 11.44 33.57
N ALA A 18 14.74 12.75 33.66
CA ALA A 18 14.41 13.69 32.59
C ALA A 18 15.15 13.36 31.30
N GLY A 19 16.46 13.05 31.38
CA GLY A 19 17.25 12.63 30.23
C GLY A 19 16.74 11.34 29.60
N TYR A 20 16.34 10.35 30.42
CA TYR A 20 15.74 9.10 29.94
C TYR A 20 14.38 9.34 29.28
N VAL A 21 13.51 10.17 29.87
CA VAL A 21 12.21 10.54 29.29
C VAL A 21 12.38 11.28 27.97
N ILE A 22 13.34 12.20 27.88
CA ILE A 22 13.66 12.92 26.64
C ILE A 22 14.21 11.95 25.59
N TYR A 23 15.09 11.03 25.96
CA TYR A 23 15.65 10.01 25.06
C TYR A 23 14.57 9.08 24.49
N THR A 24 13.59 8.68 25.31
CA THR A 24 12.46 7.85 24.84
C THR A 24 11.44 8.60 23.97
N SER A 25 11.57 9.92 23.82
CA SER A 25 10.62 10.76 23.06
C SER A 25 11.07 11.04 21.61
N GLN A 26 12.16 10.43 21.12
CA GLN A 26 12.76 10.72 19.81
C GLN A 26 12.75 9.55 18.80
N GLU A 27 11.83 8.59 18.93
CA GLU A 27 11.43 7.70 17.82
C GLU A 27 9.95 7.89 17.50
N GLU A 28 9.61 9.08 17.01
CA GLU A 28 8.41 9.27 16.22
C GLU A 28 8.89 9.79 14.87
N SER A 29 9.25 8.86 13.98
CA SER A 29 9.55 9.20 12.59
C SER A 29 8.31 9.85 12.00
N GLU A 30 8.42 11.11 11.59
CA GLU A 30 7.37 11.83 10.88
C GLU A 30 6.88 11.00 9.69
N ILE A 31 5.70 10.41 9.82
CA ILE A 31 4.99 9.78 8.71
C ILE A 31 4.63 10.91 7.75
N PRO A 32 5.10 10.90 6.48
CA PRO A 32 4.73 11.92 5.51
C PRO A 32 3.21 11.92 5.37
N LYS A 33 2.60 13.11 5.47
CA LYS A 33 1.15 13.31 5.31
C LYS A 33 0.68 12.65 4.02
N THR A 34 0.12 11.47 4.17
CA THR A 34 -0.38 10.67 3.05
C THR A 34 -1.64 11.36 2.57
N GLU A 35 -1.65 11.79 1.32
CA GLU A 35 -2.90 12.06 0.62
C GLU A 35 -3.81 10.87 0.85
N THR A 36 -5.01 11.14 1.38
CA THR A 36 -5.97 10.12 1.83
C THR A 36 -6.23 9.13 0.71
N VAL A 37 -5.61 7.95 0.79
CA VAL A 37 -5.96 6.81 -0.06
C VAL A 37 -7.45 6.57 0.14
N LYS A 38 -8.20 6.58 -0.95
CA LYS A 38 -9.62 6.27 -0.95
C LYS A 38 -9.77 4.82 -0.48
N LEU A 39 -10.12 4.65 0.79
CA LEU A 39 -10.25 3.33 1.42
C LEU A 39 -11.29 2.50 0.65
N THR A 40 -10.95 1.24 0.41
CA THR A 40 -11.85 0.29 -0.26
C THR A 40 -12.94 -0.23 0.67
N GLY A 41 -12.73 -0.08 1.98
CA GLY A 41 -13.56 -0.66 3.04
C GLY A 41 -13.07 -2.03 3.51
N ASP A 42 -11.99 -2.57 2.91
CA ASP A 42 -11.32 -3.80 3.34
C ASP A 42 -9.87 -3.51 3.74
N GLN A 43 -9.61 -3.59 5.05
CA GLN A 43 -8.32 -3.25 5.64
C GLN A 43 -7.17 -4.11 5.09
N GLU A 44 -7.41 -5.38 4.78
CA GLU A 44 -6.36 -6.27 4.28
C GLU A 44 -5.94 -5.86 2.86
N ILE A 45 -6.92 -5.57 2.01
CA ILE A 45 -6.69 -5.07 0.65
C ILE A 45 -6.06 -3.67 0.68
N ASP A 46 -6.53 -2.79 1.57
CA ASP A 46 -5.98 -1.43 1.71
C ASP A 46 -4.48 -1.46 2.10
N VAL A 47 -4.06 -2.45 2.91
CA VAL A 47 -2.64 -2.67 3.24
C VAL A 47 -1.86 -3.13 2.00
N LEU A 48 -2.40 -4.04 1.19
CA LEU A 48 -1.73 -4.49 -0.04
C LEU A 48 -1.59 -3.35 -1.06
N ILE A 49 -2.65 -2.57 -1.27
CA ILE A 49 -2.64 -1.38 -2.14
C ILE A 49 -1.59 -0.37 -1.65
N SER A 50 -1.49 -0.15 -0.34
CA SER A 50 -0.49 0.76 0.24
C SER A 50 0.94 0.26 0.03
N LYS A 51 1.17 -1.05 0.14
CA LYS A 51 2.48 -1.67 -0.16
C LYS A 51 2.85 -1.53 -1.63
N LEU A 52 1.89 -1.74 -2.54
CA LEU A 52 2.08 -1.55 -3.97
C LEU A 52 2.46 -0.11 -4.30
N LYS A 53 1.70 0.87 -3.79
CA LYS A 53 2.01 2.29 -3.97
C LYS A 53 3.43 2.61 -3.54
N LYS A 54 3.81 2.14 -2.35
CA LYS A 54 5.16 2.33 -1.82
C LYS A 54 6.23 1.68 -2.73
N SER A 55 6.00 0.45 -3.21
CA SER A 55 6.93 -0.24 -4.11
C SER A 55 7.20 0.59 -5.38
N MET A 56 6.15 1.10 -6.02
CA MET A 56 6.25 1.96 -7.19
C MET A 56 6.98 3.28 -6.89
N GLU A 57 6.65 3.93 -5.77
CA GLU A 57 7.32 5.18 -5.35
C GLU A 57 8.80 4.97 -5.00
N ASP A 58 9.14 3.84 -4.38
CA ASP A 58 10.51 3.46 -4.07
C ASP A 58 11.30 3.29 -5.37
N TYR A 59 10.76 2.56 -6.35
CA TYR A 59 11.37 2.41 -7.68
C TYR A 59 11.52 3.75 -8.41
N MET A 60 10.51 4.64 -8.33
CA MET A 60 10.61 5.97 -8.92
C MET A 60 11.83 6.76 -8.42
N ARG A 61 12.09 6.70 -7.10
CA ARG A 61 13.24 7.40 -6.49
C ARG A 61 14.59 6.80 -6.89
N GLU A 62 14.63 5.50 -7.14
CA GLU A 62 15.87 4.79 -7.45
C GLU A 62 16.22 4.77 -8.95
N ALA A 63 15.21 4.64 -9.81
CA ALA A 63 15.40 4.37 -11.24
C ALA A 63 15.01 5.53 -12.15
N ASN A 64 14.31 6.56 -11.64
CA ASN A 64 13.79 7.69 -12.43
C ASN A 64 13.09 7.24 -13.74
N PRO A 65 12.02 6.44 -13.64
CA PRO A 65 11.32 5.88 -14.78
C PRO A 65 10.52 6.94 -15.56
N SER A 66 9.88 6.52 -16.65
CA SER A 66 9.15 7.42 -17.55
C SER A 66 7.78 7.88 -17.01
N TYR A 67 7.26 7.21 -15.97
CA TYR A 67 5.99 7.54 -15.34
C TYR A 67 6.16 8.46 -14.12
N SER A 68 5.07 9.10 -13.71
CA SER A 68 5.05 10.01 -12.57
C SER A 68 4.12 9.51 -11.46
N GLN A 69 4.08 10.26 -10.34
CA GLN A 69 3.15 10.00 -9.24
C GLN A 69 1.69 9.91 -9.73
N LYS A 70 1.34 10.67 -10.76
CA LYS A 70 0.00 10.66 -11.36
C LYS A 70 -0.39 9.26 -11.86
N GLU A 71 0.52 8.59 -12.55
CA GLU A 71 0.26 7.25 -13.09
C GLU A 71 0.25 6.19 -11.98
N VAL A 72 1.06 6.36 -10.92
CA VAL A 72 0.98 5.53 -9.71
C VAL A 72 -0.40 5.68 -9.07
N ASP A 73 -0.86 6.91 -8.84
CA ASP A 73 -2.17 7.18 -8.24
C ASP A 73 -3.33 6.66 -9.11
N GLU A 74 -3.18 6.72 -10.44
CA GLU A 74 -4.14 6.13 -11.39
C GLU A 74 -4.21 4.60 -11.24
N CYS A 75 -3.07 3.91 -11.13
CA CYS A 75 -3.01 2.48 -10.85
C CYS A 75 -3.72 2.13 -9.54
N ILE A 76 -3.44 2.88 -8.47
CA ILE A 76 -4.06 2.69 -7.16
C ILE A 76 -5.58 2.91 -7.23
N SER A 77 -6.03 3.95 -7.95
CA SER A 77 -7.46 4.22 -8.14
C SER A 77 -8.17 3.08 -8.87
N ILE A 78 -7.55 2.52 -9.92
CA ILE A 78 -8.11 1.37 -10.68
C ILE A 78 -8.34 0.18 -9.74
N LEU A 79 -7.36 -0.15 -8.90
CA LEU A 79 -7.46 -1.26 -7.95
C LEU A 79 -8.50 -0.98 -6.85
N SER A 80 -8.51 0.23 -6.30
CA SER A 80 -9.51 0.61 -5.30
C SER A 80 -10.94 0.57 -5.85
N GLU A 81 -11.15 1.04 -7.08
CA GLU A 81 -12.45 0.98 -7.76
C GLU A 81 -12.88 -0.45 -8.05
N TYR A 82 -11.95 -1.31 -8.47
CA TYR A 82 -12.21 -2.74 -8.62
C TYR A 82 -12.69 -3.35 -7.30
N THR A 83 -11.98 -3.15 -6.19
CA THR A 83 -12.35 -3.69 -4.87
C THR A 83 -13.73 -3.22 -4.43
N ILE A 84 -14.04 -1.93 -4.61
CA ILE A 84 -15.37 -1.39 -4.28
C ILE A 84 -16.46 -2.02 -5.16
N SER A 85 -16.16 -2.29 -6.42
CA SER A 85 -17.13 -2.81 -7.40
C SER A 85 -17.36 -4.31 -7.24
N ILE A 86 -16.29 -5.09 -7.01
CA ILE A 86 -16.40 -6.55 -6.85
C ILE A 86 -17.24 -6.89 -5.61
N TYR A 87 -17.15 -6.11 -4.53
CA TYR A 87 -18.01 -6.27 -3.35
C TYR A 87 -19.47 -5.89 -3.52
N LYS A 88 -19.81 -5.21 -4.62
CA LYS A 88 -21.20 -4.89 -4.99
C LYS A 88 -21.77 -5.86 -6.02
N SER A 89 -20.91 -6.64 -6.67
CA SER A 89 -21.32 -7.60 -7.68
C SER A 89 -22.18 -8.71 -7.09
N GLN A 90 -23.10 -9.24 -7.89
CA GLN A 90 -24.12 -10.20 -7.45
C GLN A 90 -23.88 -11.61 -7.99
N SER A 91 -22.85 -11.82 -8.82
CA SER A 91 -22.54 -13.12 -9.40
C SER A 91 -21.08 -13.26 -9.83
N LYS A 92 -20.58 -14.49 -9.88
CA LYS A 92 -19.25 -14.81 -10.43
C LYS A 92 -19.07 -14.25 -11.85
N LYS A 93 -20.11 -14.32 -12.69
CA LYS A 93 -20.06 -13.79 -14.06
C LYS A 93 -19.76 -12.28 -14.06
N GLU A 94 -20.52 -11.51 -13.28
CA GLU A 94 -20.29 -10.07 -13.14
C GLU A 94 -18.90 -9.78 -12.56
N GLY A 95 -18.47 -10.58 -11.58
CA GLY A 95 -17.12 -10.47 -11.01
C GLY A 95 -16.01 -10.70 -12.03
N MET A 96 -16.13 -11.69 -12.91
CA MET A 96 -15.12 -11.94 -13.95
C MET A 96 -15.09 -10.83 -15.01
N GLU A 97 -16.22 -10.21 -15.34
CA GLU A 97 -16.22 -9.01 -16.20
C GLU A 97 -15.50 -7.82 -15.53
N LEU A 98 -15.64 -7.67 -14.21
CA LEU A 98 -14.88 -6.66 -13.44
C LEU A 98 -13.38 -6.96 -13.41
N VAL A 99 -12.98 -8.23 -13.26
CA VAL A 99 -11.57 -8.65 -13.33
C VAL A 99 -10.99 -8.29 -14.69
N LYS A 100 -11.63 -8.76 -15.77
CA LYS A 100 -11.22 -8.46 -17.14
C LYS A 100 -11.09 -6.96 -17.39
N SER A 101 -12.12 -6.18 -17.05
CA SER A 101 -12.11 -4.73 -17.23
C SER A 101 -10.96 -4.06 -16.47
N THR A 102 -10.69 -4.50 -15.25
CA THR A 102 -9.56 -4.00 -14.43
C THR A 102 -8.22 -4.32 -15.06
N VAL A 103 -7.99 -5.56 -15.48
CA VAL A 103 -6.73 -5.97 -16.12
C VAL A 103 -6.48 -5.19 -17.41
N LEU A 104 -7.49 -5.01 -18.25
CA LEU A 104 -7.35 -4.23 -19.49
C LEU A 104 -7.05 -2.75 -19.23
N LYS A 105 -7.61 -2.14 -18.19
CA LYS A 105 -7.26 -0.78 -17.76
C LYS A 105 -5.80 -0.69 -17.31
N LEU A 106 -5.31 -1.69 -16.59
CA LEU A 106 -3.93 -1.76 -16.12
C LEU A 106 -2.94 -1.94 -17.28
N ASN A 107 -3.24 -2.83 -18.23
CA ASN A 107 -2.43 -2.97 -19.46
C ASN A 107 -2.35 -1.64 -20.21
N ALA A 108 -3.49 -0.97 -20.45
CA ALA A 108 -3.53 0.31 -21.14
C ALA A 108 -2.76 1.43 -20.40
N LEU A 109 -2.83 1.43 -19.06
CA LEU A 109 -2.05 2.36 -18.24
C LEU A 109 -0.55 2.06 -18.35
N ASN A 110 -0.15 0.79 -18.33
CA ASN A 110 1.25 0.41 -18.47
C ASN A 110 1.78 0.75 -19.88
N GLU A 111 1.00 0.51 -20.93
CA GLU A 111 1.34 0.87 -22.30
C GLU A 111 1.57 2.38 -22.46
N LYS A 112 0.70 3.21 -21.87
CA LYS A 112 0.87 4.68 -21.81
C LYS A 112 2.18 5.09 -21.12
N CYS A 113 2.71 4.25 -20.24
CA CYS A 113 3.99 4.41 -19.54
C CYS A 113 5.16 3.70 -20.23
N ASN A 114 5.05 3.37 -21.53
CA ASN A 114 6.05 2.60 -22.28
C ASN A 114 6.44 1.27 -21.59
N LEU A 115 5.45 0.61 -20.98
CA LEU A 115 5.59 -0.64 -20.24
C LEU A 115 6.47 -0.57 -18.98
N SER A 116 6.83 0.63 -18.52
CA SER A 116 7.75 0.80 -17.39
C SER A 116 7.04 0.96 -16.04
N LEU A 117 5.71 0.96 -15.96
CA LEU A 117 4.97 1.18 -14.70
C LEU A 117 4.82 -0.11 -13.89
N ILE A 118 4.55 -1.24 -14.56
CA ILE A 118 4.26 -2.53 -13.93
C ILE A 118 5.44 -3.50 -14.14
N GLU A 119 6.41 -3.42 -13.23
CA GLU A 119 7.59 -4.29 -13.16
C GLU A 119 7.26 -5.65 -12.49
N THR A 120 8.21 -6.58 -12.51
CA THR A 120 8.02 -7.95 -12.02
C THR A 120 7.44 -8.05 -10.60
N ASN A 121 7.78 -7.13 -9.70
CA ASN A 121 7.28 -7.17 -8.33
C ASN A 121 5.83 -6.66 -8.23
N GLU A 122 5.52 -5.59 -8.95
CA GLU A 122 4.20 -4.97 -9.02
C GLU A 122 3.19 -5.92 -9.69
N ARG A 123 3.63 -6.71 -10.66
CA ARG A 123 2.84 -7.77 -11.32
C ARG A 123 2.20 -8.72 -10.31
N GLU A 124 3.01 -9.26 -9.40
CA GLU A 124 2.57 -10.21 -8.37
C GLU A 124 1.63 -9.53 -7.35
N GLN A 125 1.97 -8.32 -6.91
CA GLN A 125 1.15 -7.57 -5.95
C GLN A 125 -0.22 -7.19 -6.52
N ILE A 126 -0.28 -6.77 -7.79
CA ILE A 126 -1.53 -6.46 -8.49
C ILE A 126 -2.40 -7.72 -8.60
N ALA A 127 -1.81 -8.85 -8.99
CA ALA A 127 -2.51 -10.12 -9.08
C ALA A 127 -3.09 -10.53 -7.71
N GLU A 128 -2.28 -10.46 -6.65
CA GLU A 128 -2.68 -10.77 -5.27
C GLU A 128 -3.90 -9.95 -4.83
N ILE A 129 -3.89 -8.63 -5.08
CA ILE A 129 -5.01 -7.73 -4.76
C ILE A 129 -6.29 -8.18 -5.49
N ILE A 130 -6.19 -8.45 -6.79
CA ILE A 130 -7.36 -8.80 -7.61
C ILE A 130 -7.94 -10.16 -7.20
N ILE A 131 -7.08 -11.16 -7.01
CA ILE A 131 -7.41 -12.53 -6.62
C ILE A 131 -8.04 -12.54 -5.23
N LEU A 132 -7.45 -11.83 -4.25
CA LEU A 132 -7.95 -11.79 -2.87
C LEU A 132 -9.36 -11.17 -2.79
N ALA A 133 -9.59 -10.04 -3.46
CA ALA A 133 -10.90 -9.38 -3.43
C ALA A 133 -12.00 -10.27 -4.05
N SER A 134 -11.70 -10.92 -5.18
CA SER A 134 -12.63 -11.85 -5.84
C SER A 134 -12.84 -13.13 -5.02
N HIS A 135 -11.80 -13.63 -4.36
CA HIS A 135 -11.89 -14.79 -3.46
C HIS A 135 -12.79 -14.51 -2.26
N LYS A 136 -12.76 -13.29 -1.71
CA LYS A 136 -13.67 -12.87 -0.63
C LYS A 136 -15.14 -12.90 -1.06
N MET A 137 -15.41 -12.74 -2.35
CA MET A 137 -16.74 -12.93 -2.97
C MET A 137 -17.05 -14.39 -3.33
N LYS A 138 -16.12 -15.32 -3.07
CA LYS A 138 -16.18 -16.76 -3.39
C LYS A 138 -16.24 -17.03 -4.89
N TYR A 139 -15.65 -16.17 -5.72
CA TYR A 139 -15.67 -16.31 -7.18
C TYR A 139 -14.50 -17.12 -7.74
N ASN A 140 -13.43 -17.28 -6.97
CA ASN A 140 -12.26 -18.08 -7.29
C ASN A 140 -11.68 -18.71 -6.03
N SER A 141 -10.78 -19.66 -6.18
CA SER A 141 -9.89 -20.09 -5.10
C SER A 141 -8.65 -19.20 -5.02
N MET A 142 -7.95 -19.20 -3.88
CA MET A 142 -6.75 -18.37 -3.69
C MET A 142 -5.57 -18.76 -4.61
N ASP A 143 -5.57 -19.98 -5.15
CA ASP A 143 -4.57 -20.51 -6.06
C ASP A 143 -4.95 -20.37 -7.55
N GLU A 144 -6.14 -19.87 -7.85
CA GLU A 144 -6.61 -19.61 -9.22
C GLU A 144 -6.23 -18.17 -9.64
N ASP A 145 -5.27 -18.04 -10.55
CA ASP A 145 -4.93 -16.75 -11.16
C ASP A 145 -5.97 -16.35 -12.21
N ILE A 146 -7.04 -15.72 -11.73
CA ILE A 146 -8.14 -15.21 -12.56
C ILE A 146 -7.75 -14.04 -13.47
N THR A 147 -6.51 -13.54 -13.41
CA THR A 147 -6.08 -12.39 -14.22
C THR A 147 -5.27 -12.80 -15.44
N GLU A 148 -4.70 -14.00 -15.44
CA GLU A 148 -3.75 -14.51 -16.44
C GLU A 148 -4.27 -14.40 -17.88
N GLU A 149 -5.56 -14.67 -18.11
CA GLU A 149 -6.16 -14.67 -19.46
C GLU A 149 -6.04 -13.33 -20.21
N TRP A 150 -6.11 -12.21 -19.49
CA TRP A 150 -6.16 -10.86 -20.09
C TRP A 150 -4.90 -10.03 -19.85
N ARG A 151 -3.94 -10.61 -19.15
CA ARG A 151 -2.76 -9.94 -18.65
C ARG A 151 -1.71 -9.87 -19.75
N GLU A 152 -1.38 -8.64 -20.16
CA GLU A 152 -0.30 -8.36 -21.11
C GLU A 152 0.92 -7.79 -20.40
N TRP A 153 0.65 -7.08 -19.29
CA TRP A 153 1.61 -6.32 -18.49
C TRP A 153 2.59 -5.53 -19.35
#